data_AF-A0A8J8AK48-F1
#
_entry.id   AF-A0A8J8AK48-F1
#
_cell.length_a   1.000
_cell.length_b   1.000
_cell.length_c   1.000
_cell.angle_alpha   90.00
_cell.angle_beta   90.00
_cell.angle_gamma   90.00
#
_symmetry.space_group_name_H-M   'P 1'
#
loop_
_entity.id
_entity.type
_entity.pdbx_description
1 polymer ?
#
loop_
_entity_poly.entity_id
_entity_poly.type
_entity_poly.pdbx_seq_one_letter_code
_entity_poly.pdbx_strand_id
1 'polypeptide(L)'
;MEIILKYFSDFTEQQIQQFTALENLYKEWNEKINVVSRKDIDSIYLHHVLHSLTIAAIADFQPNANVIDIGCGGGFPGIPLAIFFPQVQFHLVDSIAKKLKVVEAVCEGAGIKNITTQHTRAEEIKNRKFDFAVSRAVAPLK
;
A
#
# COMPACT_ATOMS: atom_id res chain seq x y z
N MET A 1 1.81 -15.66 1.61
CA MET A 1 0.37 -15.68 1.26
C MET A 1 -0.52 -16.41 2.25
N GLU A 2 -0.14 -17.59 2.74
CA GLU A 2 -0.97 -18.41 3.66
C GLU A 2 -1.59 -17.64 4.83
N ILE A 3 -0.80 -16.78 5.48
CA ILE A 3 -1.28 -16.00 6.63
C ILE A 3 -2.39 -15.01 6.29
N ILE A 4 -2.42 -14.49 5.06
CA ILE A 4 -3.47 -13.57 4.59
C ILE A 4 -4.74 -14.38 4.32
N LEU A 5 -4.61 -15.49 3.60
CA LEU A 5 -5.74 -16.35 3.21
C LEU A 5 -6.45 -16.97 4.42
N LYS A 6 -5.76 -17.09 5.56
CA LYS A 6 -6.37 -17.49 6.83
C LYS A 6 -7.48 -16.52 7.31
N TYR A 7 -7.34 -15.21 7.03
CA TYR A 7 -8.26 -14.17 7.49
C TYR A 7 -9.13 -13.60 6.37
N PHE A 8 -8.66 -13.68 5.12
CA PHE A 8 -9.34 -13.15 3.93
C PHE A 8 -9.38 -14.24 2.85
N SER A 9 -10.52 -14.91 2.69
CA SER A 9 -10.68 -16.03 1.76
C SER A 9 -11.26 -15.64 0.40
N ASP A 10 -11.93 -14.49 0.32
CA ASP A 10 -12.82 -14.17 -0.80
C ASP A 10 -12.12 -13.32 -1.88
N PHE A 11 -10.85 -13.62 -2.14
CA PHE A 11 -10.08 -12.92 -3.17
C PHE A 11 -10.34 -13.48 -4.56
N THR A 12 -10.42 -12.57 -5.53
CA THR A 12 -10.38 -12.93 -6.95
C THR A 12 -9.01 -13.48 -7.34
N GLU A 13 -8.94 -14.24 -8.43
CA GLU A 13 -7.66 -14.74 -8.97
C GLU A 13 -6.66 -13.61 -9.23
N GLN A 14 -7.13 -12.47 -9.75
CA GLN A 14 -6.28 -11.30 -9.99
C GLN A 14 -5.68 -10.75 -8.69
N GLN A 15 -6.46 -10.65 -7.62
CA GLN A 15 -5.97 -10.20 -6.32
C GLN A 15 -4.95 -11.17 -5.72
N ILE A 16 -5.19 -12.47 -5.85
CA ILE A 16 -4.23 -13.50 -5.42
C ILE A 16 -2.91 -13.37 -6.18
N GLN A 17 -2.95 -13.17 -7.50
CA GLN A 17 -1.77 -12.95 -8.32
C GLN A 17 -1.03 -11.69 -7.90
N GLN A 18 -1.74 -10.57 -7.72
CA GLN A 18 -1.19 -9.30 -7.25
C GLN A 18 -0.49 -9.44 -5.90
N PHE A 19 -1.16 -10.02 -4.90
CA PHE A 19 -0.56 -10.23 -3.59
C PHE A 19 0.64 -11.16 -3.63
N THR A 20 0.59 -12.23 -4.42
CA THR A 20 1.70 -13.19 -4.56
C THR A 20 2.94 -12.54 -5.18
N ALA A 21 2.75 -11.61 -6.12
CA ALA A 21 3.86 -10.88 -6.74
C ALA A 21 4.59 -9.95 -5.75
N LEU A 22 3.91 -9.45 -4.71
CA LEU A 22 4.47 -8.44 -3.81
C LEU A 22 5.76 -8.88 -3.14
N GLU A 23 5.86 -10.12 -2.65
CA GLU A 23 7.04 -10.56 -1.89
C GLU A 23 8.34 -10.43 -2.70
N ASN A 24 8.35 -10.95 -3.93
CA ASN A 24 9.53 -10.90 -4.78
C ASN A 24 9.85 -9.46 -5.22
N LEU A 25 8.83 -8.70 -5.62
CA LEU A 25 9.00 -7.30 -6.01
C LEU A 25 9.59 -6.47 -4.87
N TYR A 26 9.06 -6.60 -3.66
CA TYR A 26 9.57 -5.89 -2.51
C TYR A 26 10.96 -6.35 -2.10
N LYS A 27 11.28 -7.65 -2.15
CA LYS A 27 12.64 -8.13 -1.87
C LYS A 27 13.65 -7.51 -2.83
N GLU A 28 13.38 -7.55 -4.13
CA GLU A 28 14.26 -6.98 -5.16
C GLU A 28 14.45 -5.47 -4.98
N TRP A 29 13.36 -4.73 -4.74
CA TRP A 29 13.46 -3.28 -4.57
C TRP A 29 14.07 -2.88 -3.23
N ASN A 30 13.90 -3.67 -2.18
CA ASN A 30 14.48 -3.39 -0.86
C ASN A 30 16.01 -3.55 -0.85
N GLU A 31 16.58 -4.36 -1.74
CA GLU A 31 18.04 -4.41 -1.97
C GLU A 31 18.59 -3.09 -2.55
N LYS A 32 17.79 -2.40 -3.36
CA LYS A 32 18.16 -1.15 -4.03
C LYS A 32 17.83 0.09 -3.19
N ILE A 33 16.66 0.08 -2.56
CA ILE A 33 16.06 1.20 -1.82
C ILE A 33 15.42 0.65 -0.55
N ASN A 34 16.03 0.95 0.60
CA ASN A 34 15.52 0.52 1.90
C ASN A 34 14.13 1.13 2.18
N VAL A 35 13.09 0.33 2.02
CA VAL A 35 11.68 0.68 2.28
C VAL A 35 11.12 -0.04 3.50
N VAL A 36 11.66 -1.22 3.82
CA VAL A 36 11.24 -2.11 4.89
C VAL A 36 12.48 -2.63 5.61
N SER A 37 12.42 -2.77 6.93
CA SER A 37 13.55 -3.29 7.70
C SER A 37 13.95 -4.70 7.21
N ARG A 38 15.24 -5.04 7.31
CA ARG A 38 15.72 -6.38 6.91
C ARG A 38 15.06 -7.52 7.69
N LYS A 39 14.59 -7.26 8.91
CA LYS A 39 13.85 -8.25 9.70
C LYS A 39 12.44 -8.45 9.15
N ASP A 40 11.82 -7.37 8.69
CA ASP A 40 10.41 -7.41 8.28
C ASP A 40 10.23 -7.80 6.81
N ILE A 41 11.25 -7.66 5.96
CA ILE A 41 11.14 -8.01 4.53
C ILE A 41 10.88 -9.50 4.31
N ASP A 42 11.49 -10.36 5.13
CA ASP A 42 11.25 -11.81 5.08
C ASP A 42 9.87 -12.21 5.62
N SER A 43 9.23 -11.30 6.38
CA SER A 43 7.90 -11.48 6.97
C SER A 43 6.92 -10.41 6.47
N ILE A 44 7.10 -9.95 5.22
CA ILE A 44 6.36 -8.83 4.66
C ILE A 44 4.84 -9.04 4.67
N TYR A 45 4.39 -10.27 4.44
CA TYR A 45 2.97 -10.59 4.48
C TYR A 45 2.36 -10.38 5.86
N LEU A 46 3.07 -10.75 6.93
CA LEU A 46 2.58 -10.60 8.30
C LEU A 46 2.68 -9.15 8.76
N HIS A 47 3.87 -8.55 8.66
CA HIS A 47 4.15 -7.25 9.28
C HIS A 47 3.65 -6.06 8.47
N HIS A 48 3.48 -6.22 7.16
CA HIS A 48 3.08 -5.12 6.29
C HIS A 48 1.76 -5.37 5.57
N VAL A 49 1.61 -6.48 4.85
CA VAL A 49 0.38 -6.69 4.04
C VAL A 49 -0.82 -6.96 4.94
N LEU A 50 -0.77 -7.98 5.81
CA LEU A 50 -1.86 -8.31 6.71
C LEU A 50 -2.19 -7.15 7.66
N HIS A 51 -1.15 -6.48 8.19
CA HIS A 51 -1.34 -5.30 9.01
C HIS A 51 -2.05 -4.16 8.26
N SER A 52 -1.79 -3.96 6.98
CA SER A 52 -2.54 -3.00 6.17
C SER A 52 -3.99 -3.43 5.93
N LEU A 53 -4.23 -4.73 5.75
CA LEU A 53 -5.56 -5.28 5.54
C LEU A 53 -6.45 -5.25 6.80
N THR A 54 -5.91 -5.00 8.00
CA THR A 54 -6.76 -4.79 9.18
C THR A 54 -7.65 -3.55 9.03
N ILE A 55 -7.25 -2.56 8.23
CA ILE A 55 -8.10 -1.42 7.87
C ILE A 55 -9.32 -1.90 7.07
N ALA A 56 -9.11 -2.79 6.10
CA ALA A 56 -10.19 -3.35 5.29
C ALA A 56 -11.18 -4.22 6.10
N ALA A 57 -10.76 -4.72 7.26
CA ALA A 57 -11.64 -5.47 8.16
C ALA A 57 -12.61 -4.58 8.95
N ILE A 58 -12.34 -3.28 9.06
CA ILE A 58 -13.15 -2.32 9.85
C ILE A 58 -13.71 -1.15 9.04
N ALA A 59 -13.18 -0.90 7.85
CA ALA A 59 -13.57 0.20 6.98
C ALA A 59 -13.92 -0.34 5.59
N ASP A 60 -15.07 0.07 5.08
CA ASP A 60 -15.53 -0.25 3.73
C ASP A 60 -15.46 0.99 2.83
N PHE A 61 -14.45 1.01 1.95
CA PHE A 61 -14.28 2.10 0.99
C PHE A 61 -15.21 1.88 -0.20
N GLN A 62 -16.18 2.79 -0.35
CA GLN A 62 -17.17 2.71 -1.41
C GLN A 62 -16.52 2.78 -2.80
N PRO A 63 -17.04 2.06 -3.80
CA PRO A 63 -16.58 2.17 -5.18
C PRO A 63 -16.48 3.63 -5.65
N ASN A 64 -15.42 3.96 -6.38
CA ASN A 64 -15.06 5.30 -6.86
C ASN A 64 -14.65 6.30 -5.76
N ALA A 65 -14.54 5.89 -4.49
CA ALA A 65 -13.94 6.72 -3.45
C ALA A 65 -12.47 7.06 -3.79
N ASN A 66 -12.04 8.22 -3.33
CA ASN A 66 -10.68 8.71 -3.43
C ASN A 66 -10.03 8.67 -2.05
N VAL A 67 -8.98 7.85 -1.91
CA VAL A 67 -8.27 7.65 -0.65
C VAL A 67 -6.86 8.23 -0.77
N ILE A 68 -6.45 9.05 0.21
CA ILE A 68 -5.05 9.48 0.32
C ILE A 68 -4.31 8.61 1.34
N ASP A 69 -3.13 8.11 0.97
CA ASP A 69 -2.18 7.48 1.90
C ASP A 69 -1.03 8.45 2.20
N ILE A 70 -1.01 8.97 3.42
CA ILE A 70 -0.09 10.02 3.87
C ILE A 70 1.16 9.38 4.49
N GLY A 71 2.30 9.64 3.86
CA GLY A 71 3.58 9.08 4.29
C GLY A 71 3.67 7.58 3.98
N CYS A 72 3.23 7.20 2.78
CA CYS A 72 3.04 5.80 2.38
C CYS A 72 4.34 4.97 2.43
N GLY A 73 5.50 5.60 2.44
CA GLY A 73 6.79 4.91 2.42
C GLY A 73 6.91 4.00 1.20
N GLY A 74 7.14 2.71 1.44
CA GLY A 74 7.13 1.67 0.38
C GLY A 74 5.74 1.32 -0.15
N GLY A 75 4.71 2.13 0.13
CA GLY A 75 3.35 1.93 -0.33
C GLY A 75 2.47 1.17 0.66
N PHE A 76 2.73 1.30 1.96
CA PHE A 76 1.88 0.69 2.98
C PHE A 76 1.25 1.77 3.86
N PRO A 77 -0.09 1.76 4.05
CA PRO A 77 -1.03 0.69 3.71
C PRO A 77 -1.64 0.73 2.30
N GLY A 78 -1.30 1.72 1.47
CA GLY A 78 -1.96 1.97 0.19
C GLY A 78 -1.98 0.80 -0.80
N ILE A 79 -0.86 0.11 -1.04
CA ILE A 79 -0.76 -1.01 -2.00
C ILE A 79 -1.66 -2.19 -1.61
N PRO A 80 -1.58 -2.73 -0.38
CA PRO A 80 -2.50 -3.80 0.03
C PRO A 80 -3.98 -3.40 -0.07
N LEU A 81 -4.32 -2.17 0.29
CA LEU A 81 -5.69 -1.67 0.22
C LEU A 81 -6.16 -1.47 -1.23
N ALA A 82 -5.28 -1.04 -2.14
CA ALA A 82 -5.61 -0.91 -3.56
C ALA A 82 -5.89 -2.25 -4.23
N ILE A 83 -5.17 -3.30 -3.83
CA ILE A 83 -5.46 -4.68 -4.27
C ILE A 83 -6.81 -5.12 -3.69
N PHE A 84 -7.06 -4.88 -2.40
CA PHE A 84 -8.31 -5.28 -1.74
C PHE A 84 -9.54 -4.57 -2.32
N PHE A 85 -9.43 -3.27 -2.60
CA PHE A 85 -10.50 -2.42 -3.13
C PHE A 85 -10.18 -1.95 -4.57
N PRO A 86 -10.34 -2.82 -5.60
CA PRO A 86 -9.92 -2.52 -6.97
C PRO A 86 -10.72 -1.38 -7.63
N GLN A 87 -11.88 -1.02 -7.07
CA GLN A 87 -12.74 0.07 -7.57
C GLN A 87 -12.48 1.42 -6.87
N VAL A 88 -11.53 1.49 -5.94
CA VAL A 88 -11.19 2.69 -5.17
C VAL A 88 -9.90 3.29 -5.72
N GLN A 89 -9.84 4.62 -5.83
CA GLN A 89 -8.65 5.34 -6.30
C GLN A 89 -7.77 5.72 -5.12
N PHE A 90 -6.54 5.24 -5.13
CA PHE A 90 -5.55 5.53 -4.08
C PHE A 90 -4.55 6.56 -4.57
N HIS A 91 -4.27 7.55 -3.72
CA HIS A 91 -3.27 8.57 -3.94
C HIS A 91 -2.20 8.49 -2.85
N LEU A 92 -1.03 7.96 -3.21
CA LEU A 92 0.06 7.69 -2.30
C LEU A 92 1.04 8.88 -2.30
N VAL A 93 1.28 9.42 -1.11
CA VAL A 93 2.05 10.65 -0.93
C VAL A 93 3.20 10.38 0.02
N ASP A 94 4.42 10.75 -0.39
CA ASP A 94 5.58 10.72 0.48
C ASP A 94 6.51 11.89 0.16
N SER A 95 7.20 12.39 1.18
CA SER A 95 8.24 13.43 1.05
C SER A 95 9.55 12.92 0.44
N ILE A 96 9.72 11.60 0.30
CA ILE A 96 10.92 10.93 -0.17
C ILE A 96 10.66 10.29 -1.54
N ALA A 97 11.07 10.97 -2.61
CA ALA A 97 10.87 10.52 -4.01
C ALA A 97 11.31 9.08 -4.29
N LYS A 98 12.48 8.67 -3.76
CA LYS A 98 13.02 7.32 -3.96
C LYS A 98 12.12 6.22 -3.41
N LYS A 99 11.30 6.49 -2.37
CA LYS A 99 10.33 5.51 -1.87
C LYS A 99 9.12 5.39 -2.82
N LEU A 100 8.65 6.50 -3.38
CA LEU A 100 7.59 6.49 -4.40
C LEU A 100 8.02 5.75 -5.67
N LYS A 101 9.30 5.80 -6.05
CA LYS A 101 9.83 4.97 -7.14
C LYS A 101 9.63 3.47 -6.89
N VAL A 102 9.75 3.01 -5.64
CA VAL A 102 9.45 1.62 -5.29
C VAL A 102 7.95 1.33 -5.40
N VAL A 103 7.10 2.25 -4.94
CA VAL A 103 5.64 2.14 -5.10
C VAL A 103 5.26 1.98 -6.56
N GLU A 104 5.76 2.86 -7.44
CA GLU A 104 5.50 2.85 -8.87
C GLU A 104 5.94 1.52 -9.51
N ALA A 105 7.15 1.06 -9.20
CA ALA A 105 7.67 -0.18 -9.76
C ALA A 105 6.94 -1.44 -9.24
N VAL A 106 6.51 -1.45 -7.97
CA VAL A 106 5.67 -2.52 -7.44
C VAL A 106 4.29 -2.51 -8.10
N CYS A 107 3.69 -1.33 -8.31
CA CYS A 107 2.42 -1.21 -9.02
C CYS A 107 2.52 -1.70 -10.46
N GLU A 108 3.59 -1.34 -11.17
CA GLU A 108 3.86 -1.81 -12.53
C GLU A 108 4.04 -3.34 -12.55
N GLY A 109 4.92 -3.88 -11.70
CA GLY A 109 5.23 -5.31 -11.66
C GLY A 109 4.07 -6.19 -11.20
N ALA A 110 3.20 -5.69 -10.32
CA ALA A 110 2.00 -6.41 -9.89
C ALA A 110 0.75 -6.10 -10.74
N GLY A 111 0.82 -5.15 -11.69
CA GLY A 111 -0.33 -4.76 -12.51
C GLY A 111 -1.44 -4.05 -11.72
N ILE A 112 -1.08 -3.23 -10.74
CA ILE A 112 -2.00 -2.41 -9.93
C ILE A 112 -2.22 -1.07 -10.65
N LYS A 113 -3.47 -0.74 -10.96
CA LYS A 113 -3.82 0.38 -11.86
C LYS A 113 -4.54 1.54 -11.18
N ASN A 114 -5.03 1.33 -9.96
CA ASN A 114 -5.83 2.29 -9.19
C ASN A 114 -4.99 3.06 -8.17
N ILE A 115 -3.69 3.24 -8.44
CA ILE A 115 -2.76 4.02 -7.61
C ILE A 115 -2.18 5.17 -8.43
N THR A 116 -2.10 6.33 -7.81
CA THR A 116 -1.32 7.48 -8.27
C THR A 116 -0.35 7.90 -7.17
N THR A 117 0.83 8.40 -7.54
CA THR A 117 1.85 8.86 -6.59
C THR A 117 2.06 10.38 -6.69
N GLN A 118 2.42 11.02 -5.58
CA GLN A 118 2.87 12.41 -5.59
C GLN A 118 4.01 12.63 -4.59
N HIS A 119 5.16 13.10 -5.09
CA HIS A 119 6.28 13.51 -4.25
C HIS A 119 5.99 14.88 -3.64
N THR A 120 5.42 14.88 -2.45
CA THR A 120 5.10 16.10 -1.71
C THR A 120 4.93 15.83 -0.21
N ARG A 121 4.83 16.90 0.58
CA ARG A 121 4.27 16.82 1.93
C ARG A 121 2.75 16.90 1.83
N ALA A 122 2.01 16.17 2.66
CA ALA A 122 0.55 16.18 2.65
C ALA A 122 -0.03 17.61 2.79
N GLU A 123 0.63 18.46 3.58
CA GLU A 123 0.21 19.85 3.84
C GLU A 123 0.28 20.76 2.60
N GLU A 124 1.06 20.38 1.59
CA GLU A 124 1.18 21.11 0.33
C GLU A 124 0.10 20.73 -0.69
N ILE A 125 -0.70 19.69 -0.42
CA ILE A 125 -1.81 19.28 -1.29
C ILE A 125 -2.98 20.24 -1.05
N LYS A 126 -3.06 21.28 -1.87
CA LYS A 126 -4.13 22.28 -1.84
C LYS A 126 -5.22 21.96 -2.86
N ASN A 127 -6.45 22.33 -2.54
CA ASN A 127 -7.60 22.25 -3.45
C ASN A 127 -7.96 20.85 -3.98
N ARG A 128 -7.55 19.78 -3.30
CA ARG A 128 -7.95 18.41 -3.61
C ARG A 128 -8.69 17.81 -2.41
N LYS A 129 -9.84 17.18 -2.68
CA LYS A 129 -10.63 16.49 -1.66
C LYS A 129 -10.44 14.99 -1.80
N PHE A 130 -10.46 14.31 -0.65
CA PHE A 130 -10.41 12.86 -0.53
C PHE A 130 -11.56 12.43 0.37
N ASP A 131 -12.14 11.28 0.07
CA ASP A 131 -13.21 10.70 0.87
C ASP A 131 -12.65 10.07 2.16
N PHE A 132 -11.44 9.52 2.07
CA PHE A 132 -10.73 8.94 3.21
C PHE A 132 -9.25 9.31 3.22
N ALA A 133 -8.67 9.36 4.41
CA ALA A 133 -7.24 9.45 4.62
C ALA A 133 -6.77 8.25 5.45
N VAL A 134 -5.73 7.58 4.99
CA VAL A 134 -5.04 6.53 5.73
C VAL A 134 -3.59 6.95 5.95
N SER A 135 -3.01 6.49 7.04
CA SER A 135 -1.59 6.65 7.30
C SER A 135 -1.14 5.54 8.23
N ARG A 136 0.11 5.12 8.08
CA ARG A 136 0.76 4.20 9.01
C ARG A 136 2.10 4.78 9.42
N ALA A 137 2.08 5.59 10.48
CA ALA A 137 3.29 6.09 11.12
C ALA A 137 3.87 5.05 12.08
N VAL A 138 5.19 4.90 12.08
CA VAL A 138 5.96 4.22 13.15
C VAL A 138 6.29 5.17 14.30
N ALA A 139 5.87 6.44 14.22
CA ALA A 139 6.02 7.40 15.30
C ALA A 139 4.86 7.25 16.31
N PRO A 140 5.12 7.41 17.62
CA PRO A 140 4.06 7.39 18.63
C PRO A 140 3.01 8.45 18.32
N LEU A 141 1.73 8.06 18.39
CA LEU A 141 0.65 9.03 18.52
C LEU A 141 0.85 9.75 19.86
N LYS A 142 1.05 11.07 19.82
CA LYS A 142 1.02 11.89 21.03
C LYS A 142 -0.39 11.97 21.57
#